data_AF-A0A2H0R9F1-F1
#
_entry.id   AF-A0A2H0R9F1-F1
#
_cell.length_a   1.000
_cell.length_b   1.000
_cell.length_c   1.000
_cell.angle_alpha   90.00
_cell.angle_beta   90.00
_cell.angle_gamma   90.00
#
_symmetry.space_group_name_H-M   'P 1'
#
loop_
_entity.id
_entity.type
_entity.pdbx_description
1 polymer ?
#
loop_
_entity_poly.entity_id
_entity_poly.type
_entity_poly.pdbx_seq_one_letter_code
_entity_poly.pdbx_strand_id
1 'polypeptide(L)'
;MIFPLNFLSKEKIIYKTESEISGKIELIDGEFGLELWVGGYNQTTYISKKERANYWKTITDYSSITNKNTILILGLGGGEIIRLLNEKYKHLNIYVVEIDPVIIKMYKKYFVKYDSKKGNNVILIEGDAYNYVVNNERIFDSIICDVYLNGEYPKDFLNVNFMEASKDSLRKNGQFVSNRIFIWSPSKQTEDYTSLLKMFYKHVYCKYVGDKTYQSANYVFFADNCNQ
;
A
#
# COMPACT_ATOMS: atom_id res chain seq x y z
N MET A 1 -0.05 -32.12 37.80
CA MET A 1 1.09 -31.17 37.74
C MET A 1 0.77 -30.20 36.61
N ILE A 2 0.28 -29.01 36.94
CA ILE A 2 -0.22 -28.01 35.98
C ILE A 2 0.93 -27.03 35.72
N PHE A 3 1.46 -27.02 34.50
CA PHE A 3 2.40 -25.99 34.06
C PHE A 3 1.62 -24.67 33.88
N PRO A 4 2.10 -23.53 34.37
CA PRO A 4 1.48 -22.26 34.04
C PRO A 4 1.82 -21.92 32.58
N LEU A 5 0.81 -21.86 31.73
CA LEU A 5 0.90 -21.18 30.43
C LEU A 5 1.04 -19.68 30.68
N ASN A 6 2.28 -19.20 30.80
CA ASN A 6 2.63 -17.81 30.58
C ASN A 6 3.42 -17.71 29.27
N PHE A 7 2.70 -17.81 28.15
CA PHE A 7 3.16 -17.34 26.84
C PHE A 7 2.32 -16.12 26.44
N LEU A 8 2.39 -15.06 27.25
CA LEU A 8 1.98 -13.73 26.81
C LEU A 8 3.23 -13.04 26.28
N SER A 9 3.41 -13.02 24.96
CA SER A 9 4.33 -12.04 24.36
C SER A 9 3.77 -10.67 24.73
N LYS A 10 4.36 -10.00 25.72
CA LYS A 10 3.94 -8.65 26.11
C LYS A 10 4.26 -7.71 24.95
N GLU A 11 3.24 -7.35 24.19
CA GLU A 11 3.31 -6.24 23.25
C GLU A 11 3.85 -5.01 23.97
N LYS A 12 4.86 -4.37 23.39
CA LYS A 12 5.48 -3.18 23.98
C LYS A 12 5.23 -2.00 23.06
N ILE A 13 4.47 -1.02 23.56
CA ILE A 13 4.34 0.27 22.89
C ILE A 13 5.71 0.96 22.90
N ILE A 14 6.30 1.14 21.72
CA ILE A 14 7.57 1.86 21.52
C ILE A 14 7.32 3.36 21.46
N TYR A 15 6.25 3.77 20.78
CA TYR A 15 5.90 5.17 20.60
C TYR A 15 4.39 5.31 20.39
N LYS A 16 3.83 6.43 20.83
CA LYS A 16 2.43 6.78 20.64
C LYS A 16 2.31 8.27 20.34
N THR A 17 1.48 8.60 19.38
CA THR A 17 1.14 9.97 19.00
C THR A 17 -0.28 10.01 18.48
N GLU A 18 -0.75 11.20 18.14
CA GLU A 18 -2.01 11.42 17.46
C GLU A 18 -1.76 12.32 16.25
N SER A 19 -2.61 12.20 15.25
CA SER A 19 -2.68 13.03 14.05
C SER A 19 -4.10 13.57 13.91
N GLU A 20 -4.22 14.79 13.42
CA GLU A 20 -5.53 15.38 13.09
C GLU A 20 -6.23 14.61 11.96
N ILE A 21 -5.46 13.97 11.07
CA ILE A 21 -5.97 13.29 9.87
C ILE A 21 -6.26 11.82 10.15
N SER A 22 -5.28 11.11 10.72
CA SER A 22 -5.37 9.65 10.90
C SER A 22 -5.68 9.21 12.34
N GLY A 23 -5.91 10.17 13.25
CA GLY A 23 -6.20 9.91 14.65
C GLY A 23 -5.02 9.27 15.39
N LYS A 24 -5.32 8.31 16.26
CA LYS A 24 -4.33 7.64 17.11
C LYS A 24 -3.31 6.84 16.29
N ILE A 25 -2.03 7.06 16.53
CA ILE A 25 -0.91 6.36 15.89
C ILE A 25 -0.04 5.70 16.96
N GLU A 26 0.21 4.40 16.82
CA GLU A 26 1.00 3.60 17.75
C GLU A 26 2.05 2.79 17.01
N LEU A 27 3.28 2.82 17.53
CA LEU A 27 4.37 1.94 17.11
C LEU A 27 4.57 0.89 18.20
N ILE A 28 4.42 -0.38 17.85
CA ILE A 28 4.40 -1.49 18.81
C ILE A 28 5.47 -2.51 18.41
N ASP A 29 6.25 -2.99 19.37
CA ASP A 29 6.97 -4.27 19.23
C ASP A 29 5.98 -5.38 19.58
N GLY A 30 5.32 -5.88 18.54
CA GLY A 30 4.23 -6.83 18.61
C GLY A 30 4.68 -8.27 18.40
N GLU A 31 3.68 -9.14 18.36
CA GLU A 31 3.86 -10.57 18.07
C GLU A 31 4.52 -10.79 16.70
N PHE A 32 4.17 -9.97 15.70
CA PHE A 32 4.65 -10.14 14.34
C PHE A 32 5.90 -9.31 14.04
N GLY A 33 6.30 -8.36 14.88
CA GLY A 33 7.49 -7.54 14.65
C GLY A 33 7.27 -6.09 15.06
N LEU A 34 7.90 -5.17 14.33
CA LEU A 34 7.68 -3.74 14.51
C LEU A 34 6.44 -3.31 13.73
N GLU A 35 5.36 -2.98 14.43
CA GLU A 35 4.04 -2.74 13.85
C GLU A 35 3.65 -1.27 13.96
N LEU A 36 3.16 -0.70 12.85
CA LEU A 36 2.55 0.63 12.84
C LEU A 36 1.03 0.48 12.82
N TRP A 37 0.38 0.98 13.87
CA TRP A 37 -1.06 1.01 14.01
C TRP A 37 -1.56 2.44 13.87
N VAL A 38 -2.58 2.65 13.04
CA VAL A 38 -3.16 3.96 12.74
C VAL A 38 -4.67 3.84 12.78
N GLY A 39 -5.33 4.61 13.65
CA GLY A 39 -6.79 4.53 13.83
C GLY A 39 -7.28 3.15 14.27
N GLY A 40 -6.42 2.32 14.88
CA GLY A 40 -6.73 0.93 15.24
C GLY A 40 -6.52 -0.10 14.11
N TYR A 41 -6.02 0.32 12.95
CA TYR A 41 -5.70 -0.57 11.83
C TYR A 41 -4.18 -0.75 11.70
N ASN A 42 -3.74 -2.01 11.51
CA ASN A 42 -2.33 -2.30 11.23
C ASN A 42 -2.01 -1.85 9.78
N GLN A 43 -1.13 -0.86 9.66
CA GLN A 43 -0.71 -0.28 8.38
C GLN A 43 0.56 -0.92 7.85
N THR A 44 1.30 -1.67 8.67
CA THR A 44 2.58 -2.27 8.34
C THR A 44 3.07 -3.15 9.49
N THR A 45 3.78 -4.23 9.12
CA THR A 45 4.60 -5.01 10.03
C THR A 45 6.01 -5.18 9.43
N TYR A 46 7.02 -4.57 10.06
CA TYR A 46 8.43 -4.80 9.72
C TYR A 46 9.00 -5.93 10.57
N ILE A 47 9.90 -6.73 9.98
CA ILE A 47 10.62 -7.82 10.65
C ILE A 47 9.64 -8.88 11.16
N SER A 48 8.98 -9.54 10.20
CA SER A 48 7.98 -10.57 10.49
C SER A 48 8.59 -11.70 11.32
N LYS A 49 8.20 -11.83 12.59
CA LYS A 49 8.57 -12.95 13.47
C LYS A 49 7.80 -14.24 13.12
N LYS A 50 6.71 -14.12 12.37
CA LYS A 50 5.84 -15.21 11.86
C LYS A 50 5.40 -14.92 10.43
N GLU A 51 5.13 -15.94 9.63
CA GLU A 51 4.57 -15.76 8.29
C GLU A 51 3.11 -15.30 8.35
N ARG A 52 2.73 -14.36 7.48
CA ARG A 52 1.35 -13.89 7.30
C ARG A 52 1.09 -13.61 5.83
N ALA A 53 -0.17 -13.71 5.40
CA ALA A 53 -0.59 -13.22 4.08
C ALA A 53 -0.10 -11.78 3.91
N ASN A 54 0.69 -11.54 2.86
CA ASN A 54 1.41 -10.29 2.67
C ASN A 54 1.06 -9.70 1.30
N TYR A 55 0.08 -8.79 1.30
CA TYR A 55 -0.38 -8.15 0.07
C TYR A 55 0.66 -7.18 -0.51
N TRP A 56 1.52 -6.56 0.31
CA TRP A 56 2.64 -5.76 -0.16
C TRP A 56 3.60 -6.60 -1.02
N LYS A 57 3.88 -7.84 -0.59
CA LYS A 57 4.66 -8.81 -1.37
C LYS A 57 3.94 -9.16 -2.66
N THR A 58 2.62 -9.42 -2.62
CA THR A 58 1.82 -9.65 -3.84
C THR A 58 1.89 -8.48 -4.81
N ILE A 59 1.80 -7.23 -4.34
CA ILE A 59 2.00 -6.03 -5.17
C ILE A 59 3.37 -6.12 -5.85
N THR A 60 4.46 -6.22 -5.10
CA THR A 60 5.82 -6.19 -5.69
C THR A 60 6.17 -7.41 -6.55
N ASP A 61 5.51 -8.56 -6.34
CA ASP A 61 5.76 -9.80 -7.08
C ASP A 61 5.03 -9.90 -8.40
N TYR A 62 3.82 -9.36 -8.47
CA TYR A 62 2.98 -9.43 -9.67
C TYR A 62 2.90 -8.12 -10.44
N SER A 63 3.50 -7.03 -9.93
CA SER A 63 3.58 -5.78 -10.68
C SER A 63 4.59 -5.89 -11.83
N SER A 64 4.26 -5.29 -12.97
CA SER A 64 5.15 -5.19 -14.15
C SER A 64 6.26 -4.14 -13.96
N ILE A 65 7.03 -4.26 -12.87
CA ILE A 65 8.11 -3.33 -12.50
C ILE A 65 9.47 -3.91 -12.92
N THR A 66 10.33 -3.06 -13.48
CA THR A 66 11.72 -3.39 -13.81
C THR A 66 12.70 -2.33 -13.29
N ASN A 67 14.01 -2.61 -13.38
CA ASN A 67 15.04 -1.64 -13.00
C ASN A 67 14.87 -0.33 -13.79
N LYS A 68 15.20 0.81 -13.16
CA LYS A 68 15.06 2.16 -13.74
C LYS A 68 13.62 2.65 -13.94
N ASN A 69 12.61 1.88 -13.55
CA ASN A 69 11.22 2.35 -13.61
C ASN A 69 10.98 3.56 -12.70
N THR A 70 10.04 4.41 -13.12
CA THR A 70 9.48 5.50 -12.33
C THR A 70 8.12 5.07 -11.78
N ILE A 71 7.94 5.12 -10.46
CA ILE A 71 6.79 4.54 -9.75
C ILE A 71 6.13 5.62 -8.91
N LEU A 72 4.81 5.69 -8.96
CA LEU A 72 3.99 6.47 -8.01
C LEU A 72 3.38 5.51 -6.99
N ILE A 73 3.48 5.82 -5.71
CA ILE A 73 2.78 5.14 -4.62
C ILE A 73 1.86 6.16 -3.95
N LEU A 74 0.59 5.82 -3.84
CA LEU A 74 -0.43 6.61 -3.16
C LEU A 74 -0.70 5.96 -1.81
N GLY A 75 -0.40 6.67 -0.73
CA GLY A 75 -0.31 6.13 0.62
C GLY A 75 1.12 5.69 0.96
N LEU A 76 1.57 5.99 2.18
CA LEU A 76 2.88 5.59 2.69
C LEU A 76 2.79 4.49 3.74
N GLY A 77 1.90 4.67 4.73
CA GLY A 77 1.86 3.81 5.91
C GLY A 77 3.24 3.70 6.58
N GLY A 78 3.73 2.47 6.77
CA GLY A 78 5.10 2.23 7.24
C GLY A 78 6.14 2.07 6.14
N GLY A 79 5.78 2.22 4.86
CA GLY A 79 6.70 2.17 3.72
C GLY A 79 7.10 0.76 3.27
N GLU A 80 6.34 -0.28 3.61
CA GLU A 80 6.69 -1.68 3.30
C GLU A 80 6.82 -1.95 1.79
N ILE A 81 5.99 -1.32 0.96
CA ILE A 81 6.10 -1.40 -0.51
C ILE A 81 7.45 -0.83 -0.96
N ILE A 82 7.89 0.30 -0.38
CA ILE A 82 9.17 0.94 -0.70
C ILE A 82 10.32 -0.02 -0.36
N ARG A 83 10.28 -0.63 0.84
CA ARG A 83 11.29 -1.61 1.28
C ARG A 83 11.40 -2.79 0.31
N LEU A 84 10.27 -3.39 -0.05
CA LEU A 84 10.23 -4.55 -0.94
C LEU A 84 10.71 -4.21 -2.36
N LEU A 85 10.33 -3.05 -2.89
CA LEU A 85 10.84 -2.56 -4.17
C LEU A 85 12.35 -2.31 -4.12
N ASN A 86 12.84 -1.75 -3.02
CA ASN A 86 14.25 -1.51 -2.76
C ASN A 86 15.09 -2.80 -2.72
N GLU A 87 14.54 -3.87 -2.18
CA GLU A 87 15.19 -5.17 -2.15
C GLU A 87 15.26 -5.81 -3.53
N LYS A 88 14.21 -5.67 -4.35
CA LYS A 88 14.04 -6.38 -5.61
C LYS A 88 14.67 -5.69 -6.82
N TYR A 89 14.64 -4.35 -6.86
CA TYR A 89 15.00 -3.58 -8.05
C TYR A 89 16.06 -2.52 -7.77
N LYS A 90 16.72 -2.05 -8.85
CA LYS A 90 17.77 -1.05 -8.82
C LYS A 90 17.40 0.17 -9.65
N HIS A 91 17.94 1.33 -9.26
CA HIS A 91 17.79 2.61 -9.93
C HIS A 91 16.34 3.08 -10.14
N LEU A 92 15.40 2.66 -9.29
CA LEU A 92 14.02 3.13 -9.31
C LEU A 92 13.93 4.61 -8.93
N ASN A 93 12.95 5.31 -9.51
CA ASN A 93 12.50 6.63 -9.04
C ASN A 93 11.10 6.47 -8.44
N ILE A 94 11.02 6.46 -7.10
CA ILE A 94 9.79 6.20 -6.36
C ILE A 94 9.27 7.53 -5.81
N TYR A 95 8.08 7.91 -6.22
CA TYR A 95 7.33 9.05 -5.70
C TYR A 95 6.25 8.51 -4.78
N VAL A 96 6.17 9.02 -3.56
CA VAL A 96 5.19 8.56 -2.57
C VAL A 96 4.40 9.77 -2.09
N VAL A 97 3.08 9.71 -2.23
CA VAL A 97 2.17 10.76 -1.79
C VAL A 97 1.46 10.30 -0.53
N GLU A 98 1.64 11.05 0.55
CA GLU A 98 1.02 10.79 1.85
C GLU A 98 0.39 12.08 2.38
N ILE A 99 -0.87 12.00 2.77
CA ILE A 99 -1.64 13.16 3.23
C ILE A 99 -1.28 13.53 4.66
N ASP A 100 -0.84 12.55 5.47
CA ASP A 100 -0.56 12.74 6.88
C ASP A 100 0.93 13.02 7.17
N PRO A 101 1.31 14.27 7.54
CA PRO A 101 2.69 14.61 7.88
C PRO A 101 3.24 13.83 9.08
N VAL A 102 2.38 13.38 10.00
CA VAL A 102 2.78 12.56 11.15
C VAL A 102 3.22 11.18 10.67
N ILE A 103 2.54 10.59 9.69
CA ILE A 103 2.92 9.31 9.08
C ILE A 103 4.27 9.44 8.34
N ILE A 104 4.47 10.51 7.58
CA ILE A 104 5.77 10.81 6.94
C ILE A 104 6.90 10.90 7.98
N LYS A 105 6.65 11.60 9.09
CA LYS A 105 7.61 11.73 10.19
C LYS A 105 7.90 10.38 10.85
N MET A 106 6.87 9.54 11.06
CA MET A 106 7.02 8.19 11.61
C MET A 106 7.87 7.30 10.69
N TYR A 107 7.60 7.31 9.38
CA TYR A 107 8.41 6.62 8.39
C TYR A 107 9.88 7.03 8.43
N LYS A 108 10.16 8.34 8.36
CA LYS A 108 11.53 8.88 8.42
C LYS A 108 12.26 8.53 9.71
N LYS A 109 11.56 8.46 10.85
CA LYS A 109 12.17 8.20 12.15
C LYS A 109 12.42 6.72 12.41
N TYR A 110 11.48 5.85 12.03
CA TYR A 110 11.49 4.46 12.46
C TYR A 110 11.74 3.45 11.35
N PHE A 111 11.32 3.74 10.11
CA PHE A 111 11.22 2.74 9.06
C PHE A 111 12.25 2.91 7.94
N VAL A 112 12.62 4.14 7.58
CA VAL A 112 13.57 4.41 6.46
C VAL A 112 14.93 3.72 6.63
N LYS A 113 15.34 3.40 7.87
CA LYS A 113 16.59 2.69 8.16
C LYS A 113 16.61 1.25 7.64
N TYR A 114 15.45 0.69 7.32
CA TYR A 114 15.31 -0.66 6.78
C TYR A 114 15.31 -0.67 5.24
N ASP A 115 15.32 0.48 4.58
CA ASP A 115 15.38 0.58 3.13
C ASP A 115 16.78 0.30 2.59
N SER A 116 16.92 -0.76 1.79
CA SER A 116 18.17 -1.01 1.07
C SER A 116 18.30 -0.06 -0.14
N LYS A 117 19.20 0.92 -0.06
CA LYS A 117 19.39 1.88 -1.16
C LYS A 117 20.27 1.29 -2.26
N LYS A 118 19.70 0.47 -3.15
CA LYS A 118 20.38 -0.07 -4.35
C LYS A 118 20.41 0.93 -5.51
N GLY A 119 20.72 2.19 -5.20
CA GLY A 119 20.67 3.31 -6.15
C GLY A 119 19.26 3.81 -6.47
N ASN A 120 18.26 3.39 -5.71
CA ASN A 120 16.88 3.89 -5.83
C ASN A 120 16.75 5.27 -5.17
N ASN A 121 15.95 6.12 -5.78
CA ASN A 121 15.59 7.43 -5.29
C ASN A 121 14.15 7.41 -4.77
N VAL A 122 13.93 7.85 -3.54
CA VAL A 122 12.60 7.93 -2.92
C VAL A 122 12.28 9.38 -2.60
N ILE A 123 11.22 9.90 -3.21
CA ILE A 123 10.73 11.27 -3.04
C ILE A 123 9.39 11.19 -2.32
N LEU A 124 9.35 11.72 -1.10
CA LEU A 124 8.14 11.82 -0.30
C LEU A 124 7.47 13.17 -0.56
N ILE A 125 6.19 13.14 -0.88
CA ILE A 125 5.35 14.29 -1.17
C ILE A 125 4.24 14.31 -0.12
N GLU A 126 4.23 15.36 0.69
CA GLU A 126 3.12 15.62 1.61
C GLU A 126 1.96 16.23 0.80
N GLY A 127 0.83 15.54 0.76
CA GLY A 127 -0.33 16.03 0.03
C GLY A 127 -1.42 14.98 -0.19
N ASP A 128 -2.56 15.46 -0.66
CA ASP A 128 -3.68 14.60 -1.01
C ASP A 128 -3.39 13.84 -2.32
N ALA A 129 -3.52 12.51 -2.26
CA ALA A 129 -3.19 11.63 -3.38
C ALA A 129 -4.15 11.76 -4.57
N TYR A 130 -5.43 12.07 -4.34
CA TYR A 130 -6.38 12.32 -5.43
C TYR A 130 -5.98 13.58 -6.20
N ASN A 131 -5.76 14.69 -5.48
CA ASN A 131 -5.33 15.96 -6.06
C ASN A 131 -3.98 15.84 -6.76
N TYR A 132 -3.04 15.07 -6.20
CA TYR A 132 -1.76 14.82 -6.87
C TYR A 132 -1.98 14.13 -8.22
N VAL A 133 -2.73 13.02 -8.26
CA VAL A 133 -2.97 12.29 -9.51
C VAL A 133 -3.68 13.15 -10.55
N VAL A 134 -4.70 13.92 -10.15
CA VAL A 134 -5.48 14.75 -11.09
C VAL A 134 -4.67 15.93 -11.65
N ASN A 135 -3.71 16.48 -10.90
CA ASN A 135 -3.03 17.72 -11.29
C ASN A 135 -1.56 17.53 -11.73
N ASN A 136 -0.98 16.35 -11.58
CA ASN A 136 0.40 16.10 -11.99
C ASN A 136 0.53 15.85 -13.50
N GLU A 137 1.65 16.26 -14.08
CA GLU A 137 1.98 16.02 -15.51
C GLU A 137 3.00 14.87 -15.69
N ARG A 138 3.32 14.14 -14.62
CA ARG A 138 4.36 13.12 -14.65
C ARG A 138 3.77 11.82 -15.20
N ILE A 139 4.58 11.14 -16.00
CA ILE A 139 4.25 9.81 -16.51
C ILE A 139 5.04 8.74 -15.73
N PHE A 140 4.34 7.70 -15.31
CA PHE A 140 4.87 6.60 -14.50
C PHE A 140 4.84 5.27 -15.26
N ASP A 141 5.79 4.39 -14.93
CA ASP A 141 5.77 3.00 -15.37
C ASP A 141 4.80 2.17 -14.50
N SER A 142 4.56 2.58 -13.25
CA SER A 142 3.53 1.98 -12.41
C SER A 142 2.96 2.99 -11.41
N ILE A 143 1.66 2.89 -11.16
CA ILE A 143 0.96 3.62 -10.09
C ILE A 143 0.41 2.57 -9.14
N ILE A 144 0.80 2.64 -7.87
CA ILE A 144 0.36 1.74 -6.80
C ILE A 144 -0.55 2.53 -5.85
N CYS A 145 -1.82 2.17 -5.82
CA CYS A 145 -2.87 2.81 -5.03
C CYS A 145 -3.18 1.98 -3.78
N ASP A 146 -2.62 2.40 -2.64
CA ASP A 146 -2.75 1.77 -1.32
C ASP A 146 -3.26 2.79 -0.29
N VAL A 147 -4.45 3.35 -0.56
CA VAL A 147 -5.03 4.44 0.22
C VAL A 147 -6.17 3.95 1.11
N TYR A 148 -6.10 4.31 2.39
CA TYR A 148 -7.17 4.16 3.36
C TYR A 148 -7.16 5.36 4.30
N LEU A 149 -8.34 5.86 4.63
CA LEU A 149 -8.51 6.90 5.65
C LEU A 149 -9.57 6.41 6.64
N ASN A 150 -9.21 6.37 7.92
CA ASN A 150 -10.10 5.90 8.99
C ASN A 150 -10.71 4.50 8.72
N GLY A 151 -9.94 3.60 8.08
CA GLY A 151 -10.36 2.24 7.77
C GLY A 151 -11.23 2.09 6.51
N GLU A 152 -11.53 3.19 5.82
CA GLU A 152 -12.34 3.18 4.60
C GLU A 152 -11.50 3.52 3.36
N TYR A 153 -11.88 2.93 2.22
CA TYR A 153 -11.32 3.31 0.92
C TYR A 153 -11.99 4.60 0.45
N PRO A 154 -11.24 5.70 0.21
CA PRO A 154 -11.85 6.98 -0.13
C PRO A 154 -12.61 6.93 -1.47
N LYS A 155 -13.86 7.41 -1.48
CA LYS A 155 -14.77 7.31 -2.63
C LYS A 155 -14.27 8.08 -3.86
N ASP A 156 -13.45 9.11 -3.67
CA ASP A 156 -12.90 9.90 -4.77
C ASP A 156 -11.99 9.08 -5.69
N PHE A 157 -11.41 7.99 -5.19
CA PHE A 157 -10.59 7.06 -5.97
C PHE A 157 -11.43 6.09 -6.80
N LEU A 158 -12.76 6.14 -6.69
CA LEU A 158 -13.71 5.36 -7.49
C LEU A 158 -14.38 6.17 -8.59
N ASN A 159 -14.10 7.48 -8.68
CA ASN A 159 -14.72 8.33 -9.68
C ASN A 159 -13.98 8.31 -11.02
N VAL A 160 -14.69 8.74 -12.07
CA VAL A 160 -14.18 8.77 -13.45
C VAL A 160 -12.93 9.63 -13.55
N ASN A 161 -12.91 10.82 -12.93
CA ASN A 161 -11.79 11.75 -13.02
C ASN A 161 -10.47 11.12 -12.51
N PHE A 162 -10.49 10.42 -11.37
CA PHE A 162 -9.32 9.73 -10.86
C PHE A 162 -8.90 8.59 -11.78
N MET A 163 -9.84 7.78 -12.25
CA MET A 163 -9.53 6.64 -13.12
C MET A 163 -8.96 7.09 -14.47
N GLU A 164 -9.45 8.19 -15.03
CA GLU A 164 -8.91 8.78 -16.25
C GLU A 164 -7.52 9.39 -16.02
N ALA A 165 -7.36 10.21 -14.97
CA ALA A 165 -6.08 10.83 -14.64
C ALA A 165 -5.00 9.79 -14.30
N SER A 166 -5.35 8.71 -13.60
CA SER A 166 -4.41 7.61 -13.31
C SER A 166 -4.00 6.86 -14.58
N LYS A 167 -4.94 6.62 -15.50
CA LYS A 167 -4.65 6.01 -16.81
C LYS A 167 -3.75 6.91 -17.65
N ASP A 168 -4.02 8.20 -17.69
CA ASP A 168 -3.27 9.18 -18.49
C ASP A 168 -1.88 9.46 -17.91
N SER A 169 -1.71 9.28 -16.60
CA SER A 169 -0.42 9.35 -15.91
C SER A 169 0.45 8.09 -16.10
N LEU A 170 -0.02 7.06 -16.83
CA LEU A 170 0.76 5.85 -17.10
C LEU A 170 1.42 5.89 -18.47
N ARG A 171 2.62 5.30 -18.57
CA ARG A 171 3.21 4.97 -19.87
C ARG A 171 2.31 3.99 -20.62
N LYS A 172 2.51 3.90 -21.94
CA LYS A 172 1.77 2.97 -22.83
C LYS A 172 1.73 1.53 -22.31
N ASN A 173 2.81 1.06 -21.67
CA ASN A 173 2.92 -0.27 -21.06
C ASN A 173 2.98 -0.21 -19.53
N GLY A 174 2.50 0.89 -18.94
CA GLY A 174 2.46 1.09 -17.51
C GLY A 174 1.29 0.35 -16.87
N GLN A 175 1.41 0.06 -15.58
CA GLN A 175 0.42 -0.70 -14.82
C GLN A 175 -0.11 0.08 -13.62
N PHE A 176 -1.43 0.15 -13.52
CA PHE A 176 -2.13 0.56 -12.31
C PHE A 176 -2.32 -0.65 -11.40
N VAL A 177 -1.96 -0.50 -10.13
CA VAL A 177 -2.09 -1.54 -9.11
C VAL A 177 -2.88 -0.96 -7.95
N SER A 178 -3.90 -1.66 -7.46
CA SER A 178 -4.70 -1.17 -6.32
C SER A 178 -4.97 -2.25 -5.29
N ASN A 179 -4.74 -1.91 -4.03
CA ASN A 179 -5.14 -2.72 -2.90
C ASN A 179 -6.56 -2.36 -2.45
N ARG A 180 -7.45 -3.37 -2.39
CA ARG A 180 -8.82 -3.23 -1.88
C ARG A 180 -9.08 -4.23 -0.76
N ILE A 181 -9.65 -3.78 0.34
CA ILE A 181 -10.18 -4.63 1.40
C ILE A 181 -11.68 -4.77 1.17
N PHE A 182 -12.14 -6.01 0.99
CA PHE A 182 -13.58 -6.30 0.89
C PHE A 182 -14.02 -7.14 2.07
N ILE A 183 -15.19 -6.81 2.59
CA ILE A 183 -15.82 -7.44 3.75
C ILE A 183 -17.25 -7.77 3.36
N TRP A 184 -17.75 -8.96 3.69
CA TRP A 184 -19.14 -9.38 3.42
C TRP A 184 -19.53 -9.37 1.93
N SER A 185 -19.80 -10.53 1.33
CA SER A 185 -20.08 -10.66 -0.12
C SER A 185 -18.97 -10.08 -1.03
N PRO A 186 -17.70 -10.53 -0.85
CA PRO A 186 -16.57 -10.00 -1.61
C PRO A 186 -16.70 -10.21 -3.12
N SER A 187 -17.45 -11.21 -3.59
CA SER A 187 -17.65 -11.47 -5.03
C SER A 187 -18.25 -10.25 -5.73
N LYS A 188 -19.36 -9.70 -5.22
CA LYS A 188 -20.01 -8.53 -5.83
C LYS A 188 -19.10 -7.29 -5.81
N GLN A 189 -18.45 -7.01 -4.69
CA GLN A 189 -17.56 -5.84 -4.58
C GLN A 189 -16.35 -5.94 -5.51
N THR A 190 -15.81 -7.16 -5.66
CA THR A 190 -14.72 -7.45 -6.60
C THR A 190 -15.19 -7.29 -8.04
N GLU A 191 -16.40 -7.76 -8.38
CA GLU A 191 -17.01 -7.61 -9.72
C GLU A 191 -17.28 -6.15 -10.07
N ASP A 192 -17.86 -5.38 -9.14
CA ASP A 192 -18.15 -3.96 -9.31
C ASP A 192 -16.84 -3.18 -9.56
N TYR A 193 -15.81 -3.42 -8.75
CA TYR A 193 -14.52 -2.74 -8.93
C TYR A 193 -13.78 -3.20 -10.19
N THR A 194 -13.85 -4.48 -10.55
CA THR A 194 -13.31 -4.99 -11.82
C THR A 194 -13.99 -4.31 -13.00
N SER A 195 -15.30 -4.12 -12.93
CA SER A 195 -16.09 -3.48 -13.99
C SER A 195 -15.70 -2.02 -14.13
N LEU A 196 -15.52 -1.30 -13.02
CA LEU A 196 -14.99 0.07 -13.02
C LEU A 196 -13.62 0.13 -13.70
N LEU A 197 -12.66 -0.71 -13.30
CA LEU A 197 -11.32 -0.71 -13.90
C LEU A 197 -11.37 -1.01 -15.41
N LYS A 198 -12.23 -1.94 -15.84
CA LYS A 198 -12.39 -2.29 -17.26
C LYS A 198 -12.95 -1.17 -18.13
N MET A 199 -13.52 -0.11 -17.55
CA MET A 199 -13.92 1.08 -18.30
C MET A 199 -12.69 1.89 -18.77
N PHE A 200 -11.53 1.73 -18.12
CA PHE A 200 -10.33 2.56 -18.37
C PHE A 200 -9.10 1.73 -18.79
N TYR A 201 -9.07 0.45 -18.44
CA TYR A 201 -7.95 -0.45 -18.68
C TYR A 201 -8.41 -1.69 -19.46
N LYS A 202 -7.67 -2.04 -20.53
CA LYS A 202 -7.96 -3.20 -21.40
C LYS A 202 -7.84 -4.53 -20.66
N HIS A 203 -6.86 -4.64 -19.78
CA HIS A 203 -6.56 -5.85 -19.04
C HIS A 203 -6.69 -5.58 -17.55
N VAL A 204 -7.45 -6.44 -16.85
CA VAL A 204 -7.65 -6.36 -15.40
C VAL A 204 -7.61 -7.76 -14.83
N TYR A 205 -6.74 -8.00 -13.86
CA TYR A 205 -6.71 -9.24 -13.07
C TYR A 205 -6.58 -8.94 -11.58
N CYS A 206 -7.02 -9.88 -10.76
CA CYS A 206 -7.08 -9.72 -9.31
C CYS A 206 -6.45 -10.92 -8.60
N LYS A 207 -5.74 -10.66 -7.49
CA LYS A 207 -5.21 -11.66 -6.57
C LYS A 207 -5.85 -11.50 -5.20
N TYR A 208 -6.49 -12.56 -4.72
CA TYR A 208 -6.92 -12.67 -3.33
C TYR A 208 -5.70 -12.84 -2.42
N VAL A 209 -5.62 -12.01 -1.38
CA VAL A 209 -4.59 -12.05 -0.34
C VAL A 209 -5.28 -11.95 1.02
N GLY A 210 -5.57 -13.10 1.60
CA GLY A 210 -6.20 -13.17 2.91
C GLY A 210 -5.95 -14.51 3.56
N ASP A 211 -6.04 -14.53 4.88
CA ASP A 211 -6.14 -15.78 5.63
C ASP A 211 -7.63 -16.17 5.65
N LYS A 212 -7.93 -17.42 5.24
CA LYS A 212 -9.31 -17.93 5.04
C LYS A 212 -10.18 -17.89 6.31
N THR A 213 -9.57 -17.53 7.44
CA THR A 213 -10.18 -17.46 8.77
C THR A 213 -10.81 -16.10 9.09
N TYR A 214 -10.52 -15.03 8.33
CA TYR A 214 -11.02 -13.68 8.60
C TYR A 214 -12.18 -13.27 7.69
N GLN A 215 -13.10 -12.44 8.20
CA GLN A 215 -14.28 -11.93 7.47
C GLN A 215 -13.94 -10.84 6.43
N SER A 216 -12.69 -10.37 6.40
CA SER A 216 -12.17 -9.38 5.46
C SER A 216 -10.87 -9.89 4.84
N ALA A 217 -10.63 -9.58 3.57
CA ALA A 217 -9.38 -9.92 2.88
C ALA A 217 -8.93 -8.80 1.94
N ASN A 218 -7.63 -8.73 1.70
CA ASN A 218 -7.07 -7.88 0.66
C ASN A 218 -7.27 -8.53 -0.71
N TYR A 219 -7.58 -7.71 -1.70
CA TYR A 219 -7.68 -8.04 -3.10
C TYR A 219 -6.78 -7.06 -3.83
N VAL A 220 -5.72 -7.57 -4.46
CA VAL A 220 -4.79 -6.75 -5.22
C VAL A 220 -5.18 -6.82 -6.69
N PHE A 221 -5.63 -5.69 -7.22
CA PHE A 221 -5.99 -5.52 -8.62
C PHE A 221 -4.79 -5.00 -9.40
N PHE A 222 -4.64 -5.51 -10.61
CA PHE A 222 -3.63 -5.11 -11.56
C PHE A 222 -4.34 -4.80 -12.87
N ALA A 223 -4.08 -3.62 -13.42
CA ALA A 223 -4.76 -3.12 -14.59
C ALA A 223 -3.78 -2.41 -15.53
N ASP A 224 -3.87 -2.68 -16.84
CA ASP A 224 -2.98 -2.09 -17.83
C ASP A 224 -3.64 -1.99 -19.22
N ASN A 225 -2.94 -1.30 -20.12
CA ASN A 225 -3.32 -1.08 -21.52
C ASN A 225 -2.30 -1.63 -22.52
N CYS A 226 -1.44 -2.56 -22.09
CA CYS A 226 -0.40 -3.15 -22.93
C CYS A 226 -1.04 -3.81 -24.16
N ASN A 227 -0.38 -3.69 -25.31
CA ASN A 227 -0.73 -4.52 -26.46
C ASN A 227 0.00 -5.86 -26.29
N GLN A 228 -0.74 -6.96 -26.21
CA GLN A 228 -0.19 -8.32 -26.21
C GLN A 228 0.56 -8.62 -27.50
#